data_AF-A0A3N5YDL1-F1
#
_entry.id   AF-A0A3N5YDL1-F1
#
_cell.length_a   1.000
_cell.length_b   1.000
_cell.length_c   1.000
_cell.angle_alpha   90.00
_cell.angle_beta   90.00
_cell.angle_gamma   90.00
#
_symmetry.space_group_name_H-M   'P 1'
#
loop_
_entity.id
_entity.type
_entity.pdbx_description
1 polymer ?
#
loop_
_entity_poly.entity_id
_entity_poly.type
_entity_poly.pdbx_seq_one_letter_code
_entity_poly.pdbx_strand_id
1 'polypeptide(L)'
;NSAARPSRIPRRWLGGDDPPPPITQPTDPWEIRFEADADDEMAPGDIAVASDLTLPARPELEGSRTRRVTTLRHGTETSRREQIVTDPAPAPSSAAAGSGPLAAEPGGTVYATLAYEDRKGPRRVPITSNQVVIGRGGVGYWVDVKLDVSADVSREHLRLRRDEATGQFFLKDLSSLGTTIDGTPAPSSVEVVEGRKRDVGVEVPLPPRARIALANVIVIDFESGSAS
;
A
#
# COMPACT_ATOMS: atom_id res chain seq x y z
N ASN A 1 67.61 17.04 6.98
CA ASN A 1 67.18 18.40 6.60
C ASN A 1 65.91 18.26 5.79
N SER A 2 64.80 18.73 6.37
CA SER A 2 63.42 18.51 5.92
C SER A 2 63.07 19.35 4.70
N ALA A 3 62.25 18.80 3.80
CA ALA A 3 61.45 19.59 2.86
C ALA A 3 60.01 19.04 2.88
N ALA A 4 59.13 19.77 3.56
CA ALA A 4 57.71 19.47 3.72
C ALA A 4 56.97 19.66 2.39
N ARG A 5 56.13 18.70 2.01
CA ARG A 5 55.13 18.87 0.94
C ARG A 5 53.89 19.56 1.53
N PRO A 6 53.33 20.61 0.90
CA PRO A 6 52.13 21.25 1.42
C PRO A 6 50.94 20.31 1.30
N SER A 7 50.27 20.08 2.43
CA SER A 7 49.00 19.37 2.53
C SER A 7 47.91 20.15 1.79
N ARG A 8 47.29 19.53 0.77
CA ARG A 8 46.04 20.02 0.21
C ARG A 8 44.92 19.72 1.20
N ILE A 9 44.48 20.74 1.91
CA ILE A 9 43.27 20.69 2.75
C ILE A 9 42.07 20.44 1.81
N PRO A 10 41.23 19.42 2.03
CA PRO A 10 40.04 19.22 1.22
C PRO A 10 39.02 20.35 1.47
N ARG A 11 38.56 20.97 0.38
CA ARG A 11 37.63 22.11 0.27
C ARG A 11 36.21 21.90 0.84
N ARG A 12 35.99 20.88 1.69
CA ARG A 12 34.66 20.46 2.15
C ARG A 12 34.04 21.37 3.23
N TRP A 13 34.64 22.52 3.50
CA TRP A 13 34.24 23.42 4.60
C TRP A 13 33.70 24.79 4.14
N LEU A 14 33.52 25.02 2.84
CA LEU A 14 33.14 26.33 2.26
C LEU A 14 31.83 26.33 1.48
N GLY A 15 30.83 25.55 1.91
CA GLY A 15 29.42 25.78 1.52
C GLY A 15 29.14 25.86 0.01
N GLY A 16 29.95 25.22 -0.82
CA GLY A 16 29.60 25.02 -2.22
C GLY A 16 28.64 23.87 -2.30
N ASP A 17 27.46 24.09 -2.88
CA ASP A 17 26.54 23.00 -3.21
C ASP A 17 27.31 21.97 -4.05
N ASP A 18 27.43 20.75 -3.52
CA ASP A 18 27.91 19.64 -4.33
C ASP A 18 27.00 19.57 -5.57
N PRO A 19 27.58 19.44 -6.79
CA PRO A 19 26.76 19.34 -7.98
C PRO A 19 25.79 18.17 -7.81
N PRO A 20 24.52 18.31 -8.24
CA PRO A 20 23.56 17.24 -8.11
C PRO A 20 24.15 15.97 -8.74
N PRO A 21 23.93 14.80 -8.12
CA PRO A 21 24.46 13.56 -8.64
C PRO A 21 24.04 13.39 -10.09
N PRO A 22 24.91 12.82 -10.95
CA PRO A 22 24.59 12.64 -12.35
C PRO A 22 23.32 11.81 -12.48
N ILE A 23 22.40 12.25 -13.35
CA ILE A 23 21.19 11.51 -13.67
C ILE A 23 21.61 10.25 -14.42
N THR A 24 21.55 9.09 -13.75
CA THR A 24 21.83 7.81 -14.37
C THR A 24 20.54 7.22 -14.93
N GLN A 25 20.59 6.70 -16.16
CA GLN A 25 19.47 5.96 -16.71
C GLN A 25 19.25 4.67 -15.90
N PRO A 26 18.01 4.29 -15.59
CA PRO A 26 17.74 3.01 -14.95
C PRO A 26 18.24 1.88 -15.85
N THR A 27 18.95 0.93 -15.27
CA THR A 27 19.37 -0.31 -15.95
C THR A 27 18.25 -1.34 -16.01
N ASP A 28 17.30 -1.26 -15.10
CA ASP A 28 16.14 -2.14 -15.03
C ASP A 28 15.08 -1.72 -16.05
N PRO A 29 14.28 -2.67 -16.59
CA PRO A 29 13.18 -2.34 -17.46
C PRO A 29 12.18 -1.45 -16.74
N TRP A 30 11.84 -0.31 -17.35
CA TRP A 30 10.79 0.57 -16.90
C TRP A 30 9.72 0.68 -17.97
N GLU A 31 8.48 0.92 -17.53
CA GLU A 31 7.33 1.04 -18.40
C GLU A 31 6.57 2.33 -18.04
N ILE A 32 6.14 3.07 -19.07
CA ILE A 32 5.18 4.17 -18.93
C ILE A 32 3.89 3.73 -19.61
N ARG A 33 2.77 3.86 -18.88
CA ARG A 33 1.43 3.60 -19.38
C ARG A 33 0.61 4.87 -19.30
N PHE A 34 -0.24 5.06 -20.31
CA PHE A 34 -1.26 6.12 -20.31
C PHE A 34 -2.60 5.46 -20.08
N GLU A 35 -3.33 5.96 -19.09
CA GLU A 35 -4.63 5.46 -18.70
C GLU A 35 -5.63 6.62 -18.75
N ALA A 36 -6.87 6.33 -19.15
CA ALA A 36 -7.95 7.31 -19.07
C ALA A 36 -8.32 7.58 -17.61
N ASP A 37 -8.91 8.74 -17.35
CA ASP A 37 -9.48 9.04 -16.03
C ASP A 37 -10.75 8.21 -15.81
N ALA A 38 -10.61 7.03 -15.23
CA ALA A 38 -11.75 6.14 -15.02
C ALA A 38 -12.68 6.58 -13.87
N ASP A 39 -12.25 7.54 -13.04
CA ASP A 39 -12.98 7.97 -11.84
C ASP A 39 -13.49 9.43 -11.94
N ASP A 40 -13.28 10.09 -13.09
CA ASP A 40 -13.65 11.49 -13.37
C ASP A 40 -13.16 12.48 -12.28
N GLU A 41 -11.95 12.26 -11.76
CA GLU A 41 -11.36 13.08 -10.70
C GLU A 41 -10.48 14.23 -11.23
N MET A 42 -10.09 14.21 -12.50
CA MET A 42 -9.20 15.20 -13.11
C MET A 42 -9.96 16.23 -13.93
N ALA A 43 -9.56 17.50 -13.81
CA ALA A 43 -10.08 18.53 -14.68
C ALA A 43 -9.47 18.41 -16.09
N PRO A 44 -10.15 18.87 -17.16
CA PRO A 44 -9.56 18.91 -18.49
C PRO A 44 -8.22 19.67 -18.51
N GLY A 45 -7.16 18.99 -18.91
CA GLY A 45 -5.79 19.51 -18.95
C GLY A 45 -4.90 19.08 -17.79
N ASP A 46 -5.45 18.48 -16.74
CA ASP A 46 -4.66 17.91 -15.64
C ASP A 46 -4.02 16.58 -16.06
N ILE A 47 -2.84 16.29 -15.50
CA ILE A 47 -2.14 15.00 -15.66
C ILE A 47 -1.74 14.51 -14.26
N ALA A 48 -2.26 13.35 -13.89
CA ALA A 48 -1.86 12.64 -12.68
C ALA A 48 -0.70 11.68 -12.97
N VAL A 49 0.34 11.70 -12.13
CA VAL A 49 1.50 10.80 -12.27
C VAL A 49 1.55 9.83 -11.10
N ALA A 50 1.46 8.53 -11.39
CA ALA A 50 1.68 7.45 -10.43
C ALA A 50 3.02 6.80 -10.71
N SER A 51 3.72 6.41 -9.65
CA SER A 51 4.97 5.67 -9.75
C SER A 51 4.94 4.51 -8.77
N ASP A 52 4.85 3.29 -9.31
CA ASP A 52 5.06 2.07 -8.54
C ASP A 52 6.57 1.77 -8.56
N LEU A 53 7.23 1.95 -7.41
CA LEU A 53 8.65 1.65 -7.27
C LEU A 53 8.82 0.37 -6.47
N THR A 54 9.28 -0.69 -7.13
CA THR A 54 9.83 -1.85 -6.42
C THR A 54 11.13 -1.44 -5.76
N LEU A 55 11.07 -1.15 -4.46
CA LEU A 55 12.26 -0.91 -3.66
C LEU A 55 12.98 -2.26 -3.42
N PRO A 56 14.30 -2.33 -3.59
CA PRO A 56 15.05 -3.51 -3.16
C PRO A 56 14.89 -3.71 -1.66
N ALA A 57 15.00 -4.98 -1.21
CA ALA A 57 15.01 -5.30 0.21
C ALA A 57 16.07 -4.45 0.91
N ARG A 58 15.63 -3.61 1.85
CA ARG A 58 16.54 -2.70 2.55
C ARG A 58 17.34 -3.52 3.58
N PRO A 59 18.67 -3.36 3.67
CA PRO A 59 19.46 -4.03 4.71
C PRO A 59 18.92 -3.62 6.09
N GLU A 60 19.05 -4.50 7.09
CA GLU A 60 18.72 -4.17 8.48
C GLU A 60 19.58 -2.99 8.92
N LEU A 61 18.93 -1.86 9.23
CA LEU A 61 19.59 -0.66 9.72
C LEU A 61 19.24 -0.49 11.21
N GLU A 62 20.25 -0.33 12.05
CA GLU A 62 20.07 0.06 13.45
C GLU A 62 19.74 1.56 13.54
N GLY A 63 18.62 1.92 14.16
CA GLY A 63 18.23 3.33 14.40
C GLY A 63 16.72 3.56 14.47
N SER A 64 16.31 4.79 14.79
CA SER A 64 14.91 5.19 14.86
C SER A 64 14.23 5.17 13.48
N ARG A 65 13.10 4.46 13.39
CA ARG A 65 12.34 4.27 12.14
C ARG A 65 11.94 5.60 11.50
N THR A 66 12.34 5.83 10.25
CA THR A 66 12.05 7.07 9.53
C THR A 66 10.56 7.18 9.24
N ARG A 67 9.94 8.30 9.64
CA ARG A 67 8.54 8.61 9.32
C ARG A 67 8.47 9.20 7.92
N ARG A 68 7.59 8.67 7.06
CA ARG A 68 7.32 9.26 5.74
C ARG A 68 6.17 10.25 5.91
N VAL A 69 6.48 11.52 5.73
CA VAL A 69 5.48 12.59 5.60
C VAL A 69 5.21 12.75 4.11
N THR A 70 4.03 12.37 3.64
CA THR A 70 3.63 12.62 2.25
C THR A 70 2.66 13.78 2.23
N THR A 71 3.07 14.87 1.57
CA THR A 71 2.21 16.02 1.30
C THR A 71 1.57 15.83 -0.07
N LEU A 72 0.30 15.50 -0.08
CA LEU A 72 -0.52 15.41 -1.28
C LEU A 72 -1.10 16.80 -1.57
N ARG A 73 -0.94 17.30 -2.80
CA ARG A 73 -1.62 18.51 -3.26
C ARG A 73 -2.67 18.09 -4.29
N HIS A 74 -3.93 18.38 -4.02
CA HIS A 74 -5.05 18.16 -4.93
C HIS A 74 -5.67 19.53 -5.23
N GLY A 75 -5.47 20.05 -6.44
CA GLY A 75 -5.90 21.40 -6.81
C GLY A 75 -5.30 22.47 -5.88
N THR A 76 -6.15 23.27 -5.22
CA THR A 76 -5.75 24.27 -4.22
C THR A 76 -5.55 23.69 -2.81
N GLU A 77 -5.86 22.42 -2.58
CA GLU A 77 -5.86 21.80 -1.26
C GLU A 77 -4.56 21.02 -1.00
N THR A 78 -3.97 21.22 0.17
CA THR A 78 -2.75 20.51 0.60
C THR A 78 -3.13 19.59 1.76
N SER A 79 -3.18 18.28 1.51
CA SER A 79 -3.40 17.26 2.54
C SER A 79 -2.05 16.65 2.95
N ARG A 80 -1.74 16.71 4.25
CA ARG A 80 -0.52 16.14 4.81
C ARG A 80 -0.87 14.84 5.54
N ARG A 81 -0.38 13.70 5.03
CA ARG A 81 -0.55 12.40 5.68
C ARG A 81 0.79 11.90 6.20
N GLU A 82 0.84 11.67 7.51
CA GLU A 82 1.97 11.05 8.21
C GLU A 82 1.69 9.57 8.42
N GLN A 83 2.65 8.72 8.03
CA GLN A 83 2.58 7.29 8.31
C GLN A 83 3.93 6.75 8.75
N ILE A 84 3.87 5.87 9.75
CA ILE A 84 5.01 5.04 10.18
C ILE A 84 5.10 3.87 9.20
N VAL A 85 6.13 3.86 8.36
CA VAL A 85 6.36 2.85 7.34
C VAL A 85 6.59 1.50 8.03
N THR A 86 5.60 0.61 8.02
CA THR A 86 5.80 -0.80 8.36
C THR A 86 5.74 -1.59 7.07
N ASP A 87 6.89 -2.10 6.63
CA ASP A 87 7.06 -2.63 5.28
C ASP A 87 6.32 -3.96 5.07
N PRO A 88 5.69 -4.16 3.89
CA PRO A 88 5.27 -5.47 3.43
C PRO A 88 6.50 -6.34 3.10
N ALA A 89 6.52 -7.58 3.58
CA ALA A 89 7.58 -8.55 3.28
C ALA A 89 7.61 -8.90 1.78
N PRO A 90 8.80 -9.16 1.20
CA PRO A 90 8.92 -9.53 -0.21
C PRO A 90 8.17 -10.83 -0.52
N ALA A 91 7.44 -10.85 -1.64
CA ALA A 91 6.80 -12.07 -2.14
C ALA A 91 7.87 -13.08 -2.60
N PRO A 92 7.79 -14.36 -2.20
CA PRO A 92 8.71 -15.38 -2.71
C PRO A 92 8.43 -15.65 -4.20
N SER A 93 9.48 -15.55 -5.01
CA SER A 93 9.49 -16.03 -6.40
C SER A 93 9.30 -17.54 -6.41
N SER A 94 8.27 -18.02 -7.10
CA SER A 94 7.97 -19.45 -7.20
C SER A 94 8.93 -20.12 -8.18
N ALA A 95 9.80 -21.00 -7.68
CA ALA A 95 10.44 -22.04 -8.47
C ALA A 95 10.61 -23.32 -7.63
N ALA A 96 10.01 -24.39 -8.15
CA ALA A 96 10.26 -25.82 -7.91
C ALA A 96 9.76 -26.47 -6.61
N ALA A 97 8.95 -27.51 -6.83
CA ALA A 97 8.49 -28.50 -5.86
C ALA A 97 9.65 -29.34 -5.29
N GLY A 98 9.61 -29.61 -3.99
CA GLY A 98 10.50 -30.55 -3.31
C GLY A 98 10.26 -30.56 -1.79
N SER A 99 10.04 -31.75 -1.24
CA SER A 99 9.66 -32.04 0.15
C SER A 99 10.70 -31.63 1.20
N GLY A 100 10.26 -31.11 2.35
CA GLY A 100 11.06 -31.00 3.59
C GLY A 100 10.99 -29.62 4.28
N PRO A 101 10.98 -29.54 5.62
CA PRO A 101 10.53 -28.34 6.34
C PRO A 101 11.65 -27.32 6.52
N LEU A 102 11.28 -26.05 6.37
CA LEU A 102 11.64 -24.86 7.17
C LEU A 102 11.56 -23.63 6.24
N ALA A 103 10.34 -23.21 5.91
CA ALA A 103 10.14 -21.89 5.32
C ALA A 103 10.30 -20.86 6.44
N ALA A 104 11.32 -20.01 6.32
CA ALA A 104 11.55 -18.91 7.23
C ALA A 104 10.30 -18.01 7.28
N GLU A 105 9.68 -17.95 8.45
CA GLU A 105 8.49 -17.15 8.75
C GLU A 105 8.81 -15.65 8.57
N PRO A 106 7.89 -14.83 8.02
CA PRO A 106 8.05 -13.38 8.06
C PRO A 106 8.08 -12.93 9.53
N GLY A 107 9.04 -12.06 9.88
CA GLY A 107 9.40 -11.68 11.25
C GLY A 107 8.38 -10.83 12.04
N GLY A 108 7.08 -11.06 11.87
CA GLY A 108 6.01 -10.41 12.63
C GLY A 108 4.78 -11.30 12.75
N THR A 109 4.01 -11.13 13.82
CA THR A 109 2.78 -11.90 14.06
C THR A 109 1.80 -11.71 12.90
N VAL A 110 1.40 -12.82 12.27
CA VAL A 110 0.36 -12.82 11.23
C VAL A 110 -1.01 -12.87 11.92
N TYR A 111 -1.76 -11.78 11.80
CA TYR A 111 -3.09 -11.65 12.40
C TYR A 111 -4.21 -12.19 11.53
N ALA A 112 -4.01 -12.26 10.21
CA ALA A 112 -4.97 -12.80 9.25
C ALA A 112 -4.28 -13.09 7.90
N THR A 113 -4.97 -13.79 7.01
CA THR A 113 -4.58 -14.03 5.62
C THR A 113 -5.72 -13.63 4.69
N LEU A 114 -5.37 -12.99 3.59
CA LEU A 114 -6.25 -12.74 2.46
C LEU A 114 -5.85 -13.65 1.30
N ALA A 115 -6.81 -14.30 0.66
CA ALA A 115 -6.63 -15.04 -0.58
C ALA A 115 -7.59 -14.53 -1.65
N TYR A 116 -7.10 -14.27 -2.86
CA TYR A 116 -7.90 -13.78 -3.98
C TYR A 116 -7.22 -14.11 -5.31
N GLU A 117 -7.94 -13.94 -6.41
CA GLU A 117 -7.39 -14.05 -7.76
C GLU A 117 -7.74 -12.76 -8.52
N ASP A 118 -6.71 -12.10 -9.04
CA ASP A 118 -6.84 -10.91 -9.88
C ASP A 118 -6.21 -11.17 -11.26
N ARG A 119 -6.03 -10.13 -12.08
CA ARG A 119 -5.43 -10.30 -13.42
C ARG A 119 -3.99 -10.82 -13.41
N LYS A 120 -3.30 -10.78 -12.27
CA LYS A 120 -1.95 -11.34 -12.08
C LYS A 120 -1.97 -12.79 -11.59
N GLY A 121 -3.16 -13.37 -11.45
CA GLY A 121 -3.39 -14.74 -10.98
C GLY A 121 -3.61 -14.83 -9.47
N PRO A 122 -3.51 -16.04 -8.89
CA PRO A 122 -3.78 -16.26 -7.47
C PRO A 122 -2.78 -15.53 -6.56
N ARG A 123 -3.30 -14.90 -5.51
CA ARG A 123 -2.54 -14.15 -4.50
C ARG A 123 -2.94 -14.62 -3.11
N ARG A 124 -1.95 -14.69 -2.21
CA ARG A 124 -2.15 -14.87 -0.78
C ARG A 124 -1.30 -13.85 -0.04
N VAL A 125 -1.92 -13.05 0.81
CA VAL A 125 -1.27 -11.92 1.49
C VAL A 125 -1.48 -12.05 3.01
N PRO A 126 -0.40 -12.13 3.82
CA PRO A 126 -0.52 -12.08 5.26
C PRO A 126 -0.83 -10.65 5.73
N ILE A 127 -1.66 -10.52 6.75
CA ILE A 127 -1.93 -9.27 7.47
C ILE A 127 -1.11 -9.27 8.76
N THR A 128 -0.18 -8.33 8.87
CA THR A 128 0.71 -8.15 10.04
C THR A 128 0.51 -6.80 10.74
N SER A 129 -0.52 -6.04 10.34
CA SER A 129 -0.88 -4.73 10.89
C SER A 129 -2.32 -4.75 11.43
N ASN A 130 -2.61 -3.88 12.40
CA ASN A 130 -3.97 -3.70 12.92
C ASN A 130 -4.88 -2.91 11.97
N GLN A 131 -4.35 -2.33 10.90
CA GLN A 131 -5.14 -1.67 9.87
C GLN A 131 -4.59 -2.01 8.49
N VAL A 132 -5.50 -2.33 7.56
CA VAL A 132 -5.20 -2.63 6.16
C VAL A 132 -6.20 -1.93 5.25
N VAL A 133 -5.72 -1.19 4.26
CA VAL A 133 -6.51 -0.55 3.21
C VAL A 133 -6.43 -1.39 1.94
N ILE A 134 -7.58 -1.71 1.36
CA ILE A 134 -7.69 -2.60 0.19
C ILE A 134 -8.45 -1.87 -0.92
N GLY A 135 -7.94 -1.97 -2.15
CA GLY A 135 -8.59 -1.40 -3.32
C GLY A 135 -7.69 -1.42 -4.55
N ARG A 136 -8.10 -0.72 -5.60
CA ARG A 136 -7.31 -0.61 -6.84
C ARG A 136 -6.07 0.29 -6.68
N GLY A 137 -6.06 1.16 -5.66
CA GLY A 137 -5.08 2.22 -5.50
C GLY A 137 -5.09 3.19 -6.68
N GLY A 138 -4.02 3.98 -6.82
CA GLY A 138 -3.85 4.91 -7.93
C GLY A 138 -3.10 6.17 -7.51
N VAL A 139 -3.04 7.15 -8.41
CA VAL A 139 -2.44 8.45 -8.07
C VAL A 139 -3.22 9.07 -6.92
N GLY A 140 -2.53 9.41 -5.83
CA GLY A 140 -3.17 10.01 -4.65
C GLY A 140 -3.84 9.02 -3.70
N TYR A 141 -3.94 7.73 -4.08
CA TYR A 141 -4.57 6.68 -3.28
C TYR A 141 -3.61 5.52 -3.06
N TRP A 142 -3.01 5.49 -1.88
CA TRP A 142 -2.17 4.37 -1.47
C TRP A 142 -3.02 3.33 -0.74
N VAL A 143 -2.74 2.07 -1.03
CA VAL A 143 -3.39 0.91 -0.42
C VAL A 143 -2.33 -0.07 0.06
N ASP A 144 -2.63 -0.80 1.12
CA ASP A 144 -1.76 -1.88 1.62
C ASP A 144 -1.87 -3.12 0.71
N VAL A 145 -3.08 -3.38 0.19
CA VAL A 145 -3.33 -4.46 -0.78
C VAL A 145 -3.93 -3.87 -2.05
N LYS A 146 -3.09 -3.79 -3.09
CA LYS A 146 -3.46 -3.31 -4.43
C LYS A 146 -4.02 -4.46 -5.27
N LEU A 147 -5.24 -4.29 -5.78
CA LEU A 147 -5.93 -5.26 -6.62
C LEU A 147 -5.80 -4.88 -8.10
N ASP A 148 -5.38 -5.82 -8.95
CA ASP A 148 -5.32 -5.60 -10.41
C ASP A 148 -6.64 -6.00 -11.09
N VAL A 149 -7.62 -5.08 -11.08
CA VAL A 149 -9.03 -5.30 -11.47
C VAL A 149 -9.60 -4.09 -12.22
N SER A 150 -10.89 -4.13 -12.62
CA SER A 150 -11.56 -3.02 -13.30
C SER A 150 -11.77 -1.80 -12.39
N ALA A 151 -12.18 -0.67 -12.99
CA ALA A 151 -12.48 0.56 -12.27
C ALA A 151 -13.72 0.49 -11.37
N ASP A 152 -14.57 -0.54 -11.54
CA ASP A 152 -15.72 -0.80 -10.67
C ASP A 152 -15.28 -1.01 -9.21
N VAL A 153 -14.06 -1.53 -9.01
CA VAL A 153 -13.42 -1.54 -7.70
C VAL A 153 -12.77 -0.19 -7.43
N SER A 154 -13.35 0.55 -6.48
CA SER A 154 -12.84 1.84 -5.99
C SER A 154 -11.36 1.83 -5.60
N ARG A 155 -10.70 2.99 -5.74
CA ARG A 155 -9.27 3.20 -5.43
C ARG A 155 -8.93 2.82 -3.98
N GLU A 156 -9.69 3.35 -3.02
CA GLU A 156 -9.82 2.82 -1.67
C GLU A 156 -11.23 2.18 -1.57
N HIS A 157 -11.30 0.86 -1.52
CA HIS A 157 -12.58 0.14 -1.58
C HIS A 157 -13.10 -0.21 -0.19
N LEU A 158 -12.21 -0.73 0.67
CA LEU A 158 -12.56 -1.07 2.04
C LEU A 158 -11.33 -0.96 2.94
N ARG A 159 -11.59 -0.92 4.25
CA ARG A 159 -10.56 -1.03 5.28
C ARG A 159 -10.88 -2.16 6.23
N LEU A 160 -9.86 -2.91 6.61
CA LEU A 160 -9.91 -3.85 7.72
C LEU A 160 -9.22 -3.22 8.92
N ARG A 161 -9.88 -3.25 10.07
CA ARG A 161 -9.30 -2.86 11.36
C ARG A 161 -9.38 -4.03 12.31
N ARG A 162 -8.26 -4.40 12.91
CA ARG A 162 -8.19 -5.34 14.03
C ARG A 162 -8.26 -4.57 15.34
N ASP A 163 -9.12 -5.01 16.24
CA ASP A 163 -9.07 -4.59 17.64
C ASP A 163 -7.90 -5.31 18.33
N GLU A 164 -6.96 -4.54 18.90
CA GLU A 164 -5.72 -5.12 19.42
C GLU A 164 -5.96 -6.02 20.64
N ALA A 165 -6.92 -5.66 21.49
CA ALA A 165 -7.23 -6.35 22.74
C ALA A 165 -7.96 -7.67 22.52
N THR A 166 -8.92 -7.70 21.59
CA THR A 166 -9.76 -8.87 21.33
C THR A 166 -9.31 -9.69 20.12
N GLY A 167 -8.54 -9.09 19.22
CA GLY A 167 -8.19 -9.66 17.93
C GLY A 167 -9.31 -9.69 16.90
N GLN A 168 -10.49 -9.17 17.24
CA GLN A 168 -11.63 -9.09 16.34
C GLN A 168 -11.35 -8.14 15.18
N PHE A 169 -11.65 -8.58 13.96
CA PHE A 169 -11.59 -7.72 12.78
C PHE A 169 -12.92 -7.03 12.54
N PHE A 170 -12.85 -5.82 11.99
CA PHE A 170 -13.96 -5.02 11.54
C PHE A 170 -13.71 -4.60 10.09
N LEU A 171 -14.76 -4.60 9.28
CA LEU A 171 -14.77 -4.13 7.91
C LEU A 171 -15.47 -2.78 7.83
N LYS A 172 -14.84 -1.84 7.13
CA LYS A 172 -15.40 -0.56 6.72
C LYS A 172 -15.52 -0.52 5.21
N ASP A 173 -16.74 -0.40 4.68
CA ASP A 173 -16.97 -0.26 3.25
C ASP A 173 -16.83 1.21 2.82
N LEU A 174 -15.87 1.50 1.95
CA LEU A 174 -15.60 2.82 1.36
C LEU A 174 -15.97 2.90 -0.12
N SER A 175 -16.56 1.83 -0.65
CA SER A 175 -16.79 1.66 -2.07
C SER A 175 -17.94 2.52 -2.61
N SER A 176 -17.90 2.79 -3.91
CA SER A 176 -19.06 3.35 -4.64
C SER A 176 -20.10 2.28 -5.00
N LEU A 177 -19.66 1.05 -5.25
CA LEU A 177 -20.48 -0.02 -5.85
C LEU A 177 -20.80 -1.17 -4.88
N GLY A 178 -20.43 -1.00 -3.61
CA GLY A 178 -20.77 -1.91 -2.53
C GLY A 178 -19.76 -3.03 -2.28
N THR A 179 -19.70 -3.42 -1.01
CA THR A 179 -19.01 -4.62 -0.52
C THR A 179 -20.03 -5.59 0.06
N THR A 180 -19.82 -6.91 -0.09
CA THR A 180 -20.61 -7.93 0.62
C THR A 180 -19.71 -8.82 1.47
N ILE A 181 -20.24 -9.32 2.58
CA ILE A 181 -19.61 -10.31 3.47
C ILE A 181 -20.51 -11.54 3.46
N ASP A 182 -19.99 -12.66 2.96
CA ASP A 182 -20.73 -13.93 2.80
C ASP A 182 -22.05 -13.74 2.03
N GLY A 183 -22.03 -12.89 1.01
CA GLY A 183 -23.19 -12.54 0.19
C GLY A 183 -24.15 -11.52 0.81
N THR A 184 -23.95 -11.14 2.07
CA THR A 184 -24.75 -10.09 2.73
C THR A 184 -24.11 -8.71 2.50
N PRO A 185 -24.85 -7.69 2.02
CA PRO A 185 -24.30 -6.35 1.85
C PRO A 185 -23.76 -5.76 3.15
N ALA A 186 -22.54 -5.25 3.11
CA ALA A 186 -21.97 -4.45 4.20
C ALA A 186 -22.60 -3.04 4.17
N PRO A 187 -22.89 -2.43 5.32
CA PRO A 187 -23.28 -1.03 5.38
C PRO A 187 -22.16 -0.12 4.85
N SER A 188 -22.52 0.82 3.97
CA SER A 188 -21.56 1.81 3.48
C SER A 188 -21.15 2.77 4.59
N SER A 189 -19.86 3.10 4.64
CA SER A 189 -19.30 4.14 5.50
C SER A 189 -19.13 5.47 4.77
N VAL A 190 -19.65 5.60 3.55
CA VAL A 190 -19.50 6.81 2.74
C VAL A 190 -20.85 7.49 2.55
N GLU A 191 -20.88 8.78 2.88
CA GLU A 191 -21.96 9.68 2.50
C GLU A 191 -21.46 10.65 1.43
N VAL A 192 -22.33 10.98 0.47
CA VAL A 192 -22.03 12.01 -0.55
C VAL A 192 -22.72 13.30 -0.12
N VAL A 193 -21.92 14.29 0.28
CA VAL A 193 -22.39 15.62 0.67
C VAL A 193 -21.83 16.62 -0.33
N GLU A 194 -22.69 17.35 -1.04
CA GLU A 194 -22.29 18.34 -2.06
C GLU A 194 -21.35 17.75 -3.13
N GLY A 195 -21.58 16.50 -3.53
CA GLY A 195 -20.74 15.79 -4.50
C GLY A 195 -19.40 15.29 -3.96
N ARG A 196 -19.11 15.48 -2.66
CA ARG A 196 -17.89 14.98 -2.01
C ARG A 196 -18.20 13.77 -1.15
N LYS A 197 -17.38 12.73 -1.29
CA LYS A 197 -17.41 11.56 -0.41
C LYS A 197 -16.88 11.92 0.97
N ARG A 198 -17.62 11.56 2.01
CA ARG A 198 -17.24 11.70 3.41
C ARG A 198 -17.35 10.34 4.09
N ASP A 199 -16.26 9.91 4.73
CA ASP A 199 -16.28 8.75 5.63
C ASP A 199 -17.02 9.11 6.92
N VAL A 200 -18.09 8.38 7.23
CA VAL A 200 -18.90 8.51 8.47
C VAL A 200 -18.54 7.48 9.55
N GLY A 201 -17.56 6.62 9.27
CA GLY A 201 -16.98 5.73 10.27
C GLY A 201 -17.80 4.48 10.62
N VAL A 202 -18.68 4.03 9.73
CA VAL A 202 -19.47 2.82 9.93
C VAL A 202 -18.57 1.59 9.76
N GLU A 203 -18.58 0.72 10.76
CA GLU A 203 -17.83 -0.53 10.76
C GLU A 203 -18.73 -1.69 11.16
N VAL A 204 -18.50 -2.86 10.54
CA VAL A 204 -19.18 -4.11 10.90
C VAL A 204 -18.18 -5.18 11.33
N PRO A 205 -18.52 -6.03 12.32
CA PRO A 205 -17.64 -7.12 12.71
C PRO A 205 -17.46 -8.10 11.54
N LEU A 206 -16.22 -8.48 11.28
CA LEU A 206 -15.86 -9.46 10.26
C LEU A 206 -15.67 -10.85 10.91
N PRO A 207 -16.40 -11.88 10.47
CA PRO A 207 -16.22 -13.23 11.01
C PRO A 207 -14.78 -13.75 10.83
N PRO A 208 -14.32 -14.70 11.68
CA PRO A 208 -12.98 -15.29 11.56
C PRO A 208 -12.66 -15.91 10.20
N ARG A 209 -13.69 -16.34 9.48
CA ARG A 209 -13.61 -16.75 8.07
C ARG A 209 -14.77 -16.11 7.34
N ALA A 210 -14.48 -15.38 6.28
CA ALA A 210 -15.48 -14.66 5.53
C ALA A 210 -15.10 -14.55 4.06
N ARG A 211 -16.09 -14.56 3.19
CA ARG A 211 -15.95 -14.30 1.77
C ARG A 211 -16.40 -12.88 1.47
N ILE A 212 -15.45 -12.01 1.13
CA ILE A 212 -15.68 -10.58 0.91
C ILE A 212 -15.73 -10.32 -0.59
N ALA A 213 -16.89 -9.96 -1.14
CA ALA A 213 -17.01 -9.62 -2.57
C ALA A 213 -17.06 -8.11 -2.77
N LEU A 214 -16.28 -7.61 -3.73
CA LEU A 214 -16.10 -6.19 -4.03
C LEU A 214 -16.70 -5.89 -5.40
N ALA A 215 -17.73 -5.04 -5.46
CA ALA A 215 -18.41 -4.59 -6.68
C ALA A 215 -18.83 -5.73 -7.65
N ASN A 216 -19.02 -6.96 -7.16
CA ASN A 216 -19.21 -8.17 -7.98
C ASN A 216 -18.08 -8.47 -8.99
N VAL A 217 -16.90 -7.89 -8.82
CA VAL A 217 -15.74 -8.08 -9.70
C VAL A 217 -14.78 -9.11 -9.16
N ILE A 218 -14.48 -9.03 -7.86
CA ILE A 218 -13.49 -9.89 -7.21
C ILE A 218 -14.00 -10.33 -5.85
N VAL A 219 -13.57 -11.52 -5.45
CA VAL A 219 -13.87 -12.12 -4.17
C VAL A 219 -12.56 -12.36 -3.43
N ILE A 220 -12.52 -11.93 -2.16
CA ILE A 220 -11.40 -12.10 -1.25
C ILE A 220 -11.86 -13.04 -0.14
N ASP A 221 -11.22 -14.19 -0.04
CA ASP A 221 -11.39 -15.09 1.09
C ASP A 221 -10.49 -14.59 2.25
N PHE A 222 -11.12 -14.21 3.36
CA PHE A 222 -10.49 -13.75 4.58
C PHE A 222 -10.45 -14.88 5.61
N GLU A 223 -9.30 -15.04 6.27
CA GLU A 223 -9.14 -15.93 7.41
C GLU A 223 -8.32 -15.22 8.51
N SER A 224 -8.91 -15.00 9.68
CA SER A 224 -8.20 -14.49 10.85
C SER A 224 -7.25 -15.55 11.40
N GLY A 225 -6.03 -15.16 11.74
CA GLY A 225 -5.10 -15.97 12.49
C GLY A 225 -5.65 -16.20 13.89
N SER A 226 -5.44 -17.40 14.43
CA SER A 226 -5.83 -17.75 15.80
C SER A 226 -5.23 -16.72 16.77
N ALA A 227 -6.06 -16.10 17.61
CA ALA A 227 -5.57 -15.36 18.76
C ALA A 227 -4.75 -16.34 19.62
N SER A 228 -3.44 -16.12 19.71
CA SER A 228 -2.58 -16.82 20.68
C SER A 228 -2.70 -16.18 22.05
#